data_AF-A0A0Q7WKH3-F1
#
_entry.id   AF-A0A0Q7WKH3-F1
#
_cell.length_a   1.000
_cell.length_b   1.000
_cell.length_c   1.000
_cell.angle_alpha   90.00
_cell.angle_beta   90.00
_cell.angle_gamma   90.00
#
_symmetry.space_group_name_H-M   'P 1'
#
loop_
_entity.id
_entity.type
_entity.pdbx_description
1 polymer ?
#
loop_
_entity_poly.entity_id
_entity_poly.type
_entity_poly.pdbx_seq_one_letter_code
_entity_poly.pdbx_strand_id
1 'polypeptide(L)'
;MARQNAARQEQERAQSARLEAARKEEARQEQLKAEAMRQAQEDAARQAAAKQEAAQMEQMRKEQAQLEKARQEAEREERLRAIGRQLNEEAAQREAALKNPARSLLPSASGLRRGWLFGRADPNTDLVQYAEAMSKKFELNMAFDMVRGVVKQRHIPPMVTVAIRADGSVEKVTFVVSSGVPAIDEAIRKVIATYAPYGAFPPVLARQYDVIEIRRTWIFDTAIRLQ
;
A
#
# COMPACT_ATOMS: atom_id res chain seq x y z
N MET A 1 -52.90 -35.05 99.39
CA MET A 1 -53.15 -33.90 98.49
C MET A 1 -51.92 -33.03 98.24
N ALA A 2 -50.97 -32.86 99.17
CA ALA A 2 -49.79 -31.99 98.98
C ALA A 2 -48.86 -32.35 97.78
N ARG A 3 -48.66 -33.65 97.48
CA ARG A 3 -47.83 -34.10 96.34
C ARG A 3 -48.44 -33.82 94.95
N GLN A 4 -49.76 -33.72 94.85
CA GLN A 4 -50.45 -33.50 93.57
C GLN A 4 -50.42 -32.02 93.13
N ASN A 5 -50.36 -31.09 94.10
CA ASN A 5 -50.25 -29.66 93.84
C ASN A 5 -48.82 -29.25 93.43
N ALA A 6 -47.78 -29.88 94.01
CA ALA A 6 -46.39 -29.64 93.63
C ALA A 6 -46.11 -30.05 92.16
N ALA A 7 -46.65 -31.20 91.73
CA ALA A 7 -46.50 -31.68 90.35
C ALA A 7 -47.19 -30.78 89.31
N ARG A 8 -48.35 -30.18 89.64
CA ARG A 8 -49.02 -29.20 88.76
C ARG A 8 -48.22 -27.90 88.64
N GLN A 9 -47.68 -27.41 89.75
CA GLN A 9 -46.89 -26.18 89.79
C GLN A 9 -45.55 -26.31 89.02
N GLU A 10 -44.92 -27.49 89.05
CA GLU A 10 -43.76 -27.79 88.21
C GLU A 10 -44.12 -27.89 86.72
N GLN A 11 -45.28 -28.47 86.37
CA GLN A 11 -45.74 -28.50 84.98
C GLN A 11 -46.03 -27.11 84.42
N GLU A 12 -46.64 -26.21 85.21
CA GLU A 12 -46.90 -24.82 84.81
C GLU A 12 -45.60 -24.04 84.59
N ARG A 13 -44.60 -24.20 85.48
CA ARG A 13 -43.26 -23.60 85.30
C ARG A 13 -42.51 -24.17 84.10
N ALA A 14 -42.65 -25.47 83.83
CA ALA A 14 -42.05 -26.09 82.66
C ALA A 14 -42.74 -25.62 81.36
N GLN A 15 -44.06 -25.39 81.38
CA GLN A 15 -44.79 -24.83 80.24
C GLN A 15 -44.45 -23.36 80.00
N SER A 16 -44.35 -22.54 81.03
CA SER A 16 -43.94 -21.13 80.89
C SER A 16 -42.51 -21.01 80.38
N ALA A 17 -41.58 -21.82 80.88
CA ALA A 17 -40.21 -21.87 80.39
C ALA A 17 -40.12 -22.30 78.92
N ARG A 18 -40.95 -23.26 78.48
CA ARG A 18 -41.04 -23.67 77.07
C ARG A 18 -41.61 -22.57 76.18
N LEU A 19 -42.62 -21.84 76.63
CA LEU A 19 -43.21 -20.72 75.88
C LEU A 19 -42.23 -19.54 75.76
N GLU A 20 -41.48 -19.24 76.82
CA GLU A 20 -40.43 -18.21 76.77
C GLU A 20 -39.24 -18.62 75.88
N ALA A 21 -38.85 -19.89 75.89
CA ALA A 21 -37.82 -20.41 74.98
C ALA A 21 -38.28 -20.31 73.52
N ALA A 22 -39.53 -20.69 73.21
CA ALA A 22 -40.10 -20.57 71.88
C ALA A 22 -40.15 -19.11 71.40
N ARG A 23 -40.57 -18.17 72.26
CA ARG A 23 -40.55 -16.73 71.93
C ARG A 23 -39.14 -16.19 71.70
N LYS A 24 -38.15 -16.67 72.46
CA LYS A 24 -36.73 -16.29 72.25
C LYS A 24 -36.17 -16.85 70.94
N GLU A 25 -36.59 -18.05 70.53
CA GLU A 25 -36.20 -18.64 69.24
C GLU A 25 -36.85 -17.91 68.06
N GLU A 26 -38.14 -17.56 68.15
CA GLU A 26 -38.82 -16.75 67.13
C GLU A 26 -38.16 -15.37 66.98
N ALA A 27 -37.89 -14.68 68.10
CA ALA A 27 -37.20 -13.39 68.07
C ALA A 27 -35.79 -13.48 67.45
N ARG A 28 -35.03 -14.56 67.73
CA ARG A 28 -33.74 -14.81 67.09
C ARG A 28 -33.87 -15.09 65.60
N GLN A 29 -34.89 -15.86 65.18
CA GLN A 29 -35.15 -16.13 63.77
C GLN A 29 -35.57 -14.87 63.01
N GLU A 30 -36.37 -14.00 63.61
CA GLU A 30 -36.73 -12.71 63.02
C GLU A 30 -35.54 -11.78 62.90
N GLN A 31 -34.66 -11.73 63.91
CA GLN A 31 -33.41 -10.96 63.83
C GLN A 31 -32.49 -11.46 62.71
N LEU A 32 -32.28 -12.77 62.59
CA LEU A 32 -31.47 -13.36 61.52
C LEU A 32 -32.06 -13.07 60.12
N LYS A 33 -33.39 -13.12 59.98
CA LYS A 33 -34.07 -12.78 58.72
C LYS A 33 -33.93 -11.29 58.40
N ALA A 34 -34.06 -10.42 59.40
CA ALA A 34 -33.90 -8.98 59.22
C ALA A 34 -32.45 -8.61 58.84
N GLU A 35 -31.46 -9.25 59.45
CA GLU A 35 -30.04 -9.08 59.10
C GLU A 35 -29.73 -9.60 57.70
N ALA A 36 -30.23 -10.78 57.33
CA ALA A 36 -30.08 -11.34 55.98
C ALA A 36 -30.74 -10.44 54.92
N MET A 37 -31.91 -9.85 55.22
CA MET A 37 -32.59 -8.92 54.32
C MET A 37 -31.81 -7.61 54.16
N ARG A 38 -31.21 -7.08 55.23
CA ARG A 38 -30.35 -5.88 55.18
C ARG A 38 -29.10 -6.13 54.34
N GLN A 39 -28.43 -7.27 54.55
CA GLN A 39 -27.26 -7.64 53.74
C GLN A 39 -27.62 -7.79 52.26
N ALA A 40 -28.74 -8.46 51.95
CA ALA A 40 -29.22 -8.59 50.57
C ALA A 40 -29.54 -7.23 49.91
N GLN A 41 -30.09 -6.27 50.66
CA GLN A 41 -30.34 -4.91 50.16
C GLN A 41 -29.04 -4.12 49.94
N GLU A 42 -28.07 -4.23 50.84
CA GLU A 42 -26.75 -3.59 50.68
C GLU A 42 -25.98 -4.15 49.47
N ASP A 43 -25.99 -5.47 49.28
CA ASP A 43 -25.35 -6.10 48.14
C ASP A 43 -26.03 -5.73 46.82
N ALA A 44 -27.38 -5.68 46.81
CA ALA A 44 -28.13 -5.20 45.65
C ALA A 44 -27.80 -3.74 45.31
N ALA A 45 -27.67 -2.87 46.33
CA ALA A 45 -27.29 -1.47 46.14
C ALA A 45 -25.85 -1.33 45.60
N ARG A 46 -24.90 -2.11 46.13
CA ARG A 46 -23.50 -2.14 45.63
C ARG A 46 -23.42 -2.63 44.19
N GLN A 47 -24.17 -3.68 43.83
CA GLN A 47 -24.22 -4.17 42.45
C GLN A 47 -24.87 -3.17 41.50
N ALA A 48 -25.90 -2.43 41.94
CA ALA A 48 -26.52 -1.38 41.15
C ALA A 48 -25.55 -0.22 40.89
N ALA A 49 -24.82 0.23 41.92
CA ALA A 49 -23.79 1.27 41.80
C ALA A 49 -22.67 0.85 40.84
N ALA A 50 -22.13 -0.36 40.99
CA ALA A 50 -21.10 -0.90 40.11
C ALA A 50 -21.55 -0.99 38.64
N LYS A 51 -22.82 -1.36 38.39
CA LYS A 51 -23.39 -1.37 37.04
C LYS A 51 -23.50 0.03 36.44
N GLN A 52 -23.87 1.04 37.24
CA GLN A 52 -23.95 2.43 36.80
C GLN A 52 -22.57 3.01 36.47
N GLU A 53 -21.57 2.75 37.31
CA GLU A 53 -20.18 3.17 37.06
C GLU A 53 -19.61 2.50 35.79
N ALA A 54 -19.85 1.19 35.60
CA ALA A 54 -19.44 0.49 34.39
C ALA A 54 -20.11 1.07 33.13
N ALA A 55 -21.41 1.41 33.20
CA ALA A 55 -22.12 2.03 32.09
C ALA A 55 -21.57 3.43 31.76
N GLN A 56 -21.24 4.24 32.78
CA GLN A 56 -20.62 5.56 32.58
C GLN A 56 -19.22 5.45 31.96
N MET A 57 -18.39 4.51 32.42
CA MET A 57 -17.08 4.27 31.82
C MET A 57 -17.19 3.79 30.37
N GLU A 58 -18.16 2.94 30.05
CA GLU A 58 -18.39 2.49 28.68
C GLU A 58 -18.85 3.65 27.77
N GLN A 59 -19.71 4.55 28.28
CA GLN A 59 -20.10 5.76 27.57
C GLN A 59 -18.92 6.70 27.32
N MET A 60 -18.11 7.00 28.34
CA MET A 60 -16.90 7.83 28.16
C MET A 60 -15.92 7.21 27.16
N ARG A 61 -15.75 5.89 27.19
CA ARG A 61 -14.88 5.19 26.24
C ARG A 61 -15.42 5.27 24.81
N LYS A 62 -16.73 5.17 24.62
CA LYS A 62 -17.39 5.34 23.31
C LYS A 62 -17.24 6.76 22.80
N GLU A 63 -17.43 7.76 23.65
CA GLU A 63 -17.30 9.18 23.30
C GLU A 63 -15.86 9.53 22.91
N GLN A 64 -14.87 9.05 23.68
CA GLN A 64 -13.45 9.19 23.33
C GLN A 64 -13.12 8.52 21.99
N ALA A 65 -13.62 7.31 21.74
CA ALA A 65 -13.42 6.62 20.47
C ALA A 65 -14.08 7.36 19.29
N GLN A 66 -15.23 8.00 19.50
CA GLN A 66 -15.88 8.84 18.48
C GLN A 66 -15.08 10.11 18.20
N LEU A 67 -14.57 10.78 19.23
CA LEU A 67 -13.71 11.96 19.09
C LEU A 67 -12.41 11.63 18.35
N GLU A 68 -11.80 10.48 18.64
CA GLU A 68 -10.58 10.04 17.95
C GLU A 68 -10.86 9.73 16.47
N LYS A 69 -11.96 9.04 16.16
CA LYS A 69 -12.39 8.81 14.77
C LYS A 69 -12.64 10.12 14.02
N ALA A 70 -13.35 11.07 14.63
CA ALA A 70 -13.60 12.38 14.03
C ALA A 70 -12.30 13.15 13.75
N ARG A 71 -11.31 13.07 14.66
CA ARG A 71 -9.97 13.65 14.43
C ARG A 71 -9.24 12.99 13.26
N GLN A 72 -9.28 11.66 13.17
CA GLN A 72 -8.67 10.92 12.05
C GLN A 72 -9.34 11.25 10.72
N GLU A 73 -10.66 11.40 10.69
CA GLU A 73 -11.40 11.80 9.48
C GLU A 73 -11.05 13.22 9.06
N ALA A 74 -10.94 14.16 10.00
CA ALA A 74 -10.50 15.53 9.72
C ALA A 74 -9.07 15.56 9.15
N GLU A 75 -8.12 14.79 9.71
CA GLU A 75 -6.76 14.70 9.18
C GLU A 75 -6.73 14.10 7.76
N ARG A 76 -7.54 13.07 7.50
CA ARG A 76 -7.68 12.49 6.15
C ARG A 76 -8.23 13.50 5.16
N GLU A 77 -9.26 14.25 5.53
CA GLU A 77 -9.85 15.27 4.68
C GLU A 77 -8.85 16.41 4.39
N GLU A 78 -8.07 16.84 5.39
CA GLU A 78 -7.00 17.81 5.21
C GLU A 78 -5.91 17.28 4.27
N ARG A 79 -5.50 16.02 4.43
CA ARG A 79 -4.53 15.37 3.54
C ARG A 79 -5.04 15.29 2.10
N LEU A 80 -6.31 14.94 1.90
CA LEU A 80 -6.94 14.94 0.58
C LEU A 80 -7.02 16.34 -0.02
N ARG A 81 -7.34 17.36 0.79
CA ARG A 81 -7.30 18.78 0.36
C ARG A 81 -5.89 19.22 -0.02
N ALA A 82 -4.86 18.81 0.73
CA ALA A 82 -3.47 19.11 0.43
C ALA A 82 -3.03 18.45 -0.89
N ILE A 83 -3.41 17.18 -1.12
CA ILE A 83 -3.19 16.48 -2.39
C ILE A 83 -3.92 17.20 -3.53
N GLY A 84 -5.17 17.63 -3.32
CA GLY A 84 -5.93 18.39 -4.31
C GLY A 84 -5.27 19.73 -4.66
N ARG A 85 -4.72 20.45 -3.67
CA ARG A 85 -3.94 21.68 -3.91
C ARG A 85 -2.68 21.38 -4.74
N GLN A 86 -1.93 20.33 -4.40
CA GLN A 86 -0.74 19.93 -5.17
C GLN A 86 -1.09 19.55 -6.61
N LEU A 87 -2.17 18.80 -6.83
CA LEU A 87 -2.63 18.44 -8.17
C LEU A 87 -3.07 19.67 -8.98
N ASN A 88 -3.74 20.63 -8.36
CA ASN A 88 -4.12 21.88 -9.01
C ASN A 88 -2.90 22.76 -9.33
N GLU A 89 -1.92 22.84 -8.43
CA GLU A 89 -0.65 23.53 -8.69
C GLU A 89 0.13 22.87 -9.82
N GLU A 90 0.19 21.53 -9.85
CA GLU A 90 0.82 20.79 -10.95
C GLU A 90 0.06 20.98 -12.27
N ALA A 91 -1.27 21.01 -12.24
CA ALA A 91 -2.09 21.31 -13.42
C ALA A 91 -1.87 22.75 -13.92
N ALA A 92 -1.80 23.74 -13.02
CA ALA A 92 -1.50 25.12 -13.37
C ALA A 92 -0.07 25.27 -13.92
N GLN A 93 0.91 24.55 -13.36
CA GLN A 93 2.27 24.49 -13.90
C GLN A 93 2.32 23.84 -15.28
N ARG A 94 1.52 22.78 -15.52
CA ARG A 94 1.36 22.17 -16.84
C ARG A 94 0.76 23.14 -17.86
N GLU A 95 -0.31 23.84 -17.50
CA GLU A 95 -0.91 24.86 -18.37
C GLU A 95 0.06 26.03 -18.65
N ALA A 96 0.82 26.47 -17.64
CA ALA A 96 1.84 27.50 -17.81
C ALA A 96 3.01 27.02 -18.70
N ALA A 97 3.42 25.75 -18.58
CA ALA A 97 4.44 25.13 -19.43
C ALA A 97 3.95 24.98 -20.88
N LEU A 98 2.67 24.66 -21.11
CA LEU A 98 2.07 24.63 -22.44
C LEU A 98 2.03 26.01 -23.09
N LYS A 99 1.84 27.07 -22.31
CA LYS A 99 1.85 28.47 -22.79
C LYS A 99 3.27 29.02 -23.06
N ASN A 100 4.32 28.39 -22.52
CA ASN A 100 5.72 28.80 -22.69
C ASN A 100 6.64 27.61 -23.05
N PRO A 101 6.67 27.18 -24.33
CA PRO A 101 7.39 25.98 -24.76
C PRO A 101 8.93 26.09 -24.68
N ALA A 102 9.49 27.27 -24.42
CA ALA A 102 10.94 27.49 -24.38
C ALA A 102 11.63 27.09 -23.05
N ARG A 103 10.87 26.73 -21.99
CA ARG A 103 11.44 26.53 -20.65
C ARG A 103 11.30 25.12 -20.06
N SER A 104 10.70 24.18 -20.78
CA SER A 104 10.59 22.79 -20.35
C SER A 104 11.74 21.95 -20.93
N LEU A 105 12.83 21.84 -20.16
CA LEU A 105 13.98 20.97 -20.48
C LEU A 105 13.93 19.63 -19.72
N LEU A 106 12.76 19.20 -19.22
CA LEU A 106 12.58 17.92 -18.54
C LEU A 106 11.47 17.08 -19.22
N PRO A 107 11.74 15.80 -19.55
CA PRO A 107 10.83 14.95 -20.32
C PRO A 107 9.76 14.37 -19.39
N SER A 108 8.59 15.01 -19.31
CA SER A 108 7.42 14.43 -18.63
C SER A 108 6.20 14.51 -19.55
N ALA A 109 5.59 13.34 -19.80
CA ALA A 109 4.40 13.11 -20.60
C ALA A 109 4.45 13.71 -22.03
N SER A 110 5.21 13.06 -22.90
CA SER A 110 5.26 13.34 -24.33
C SER A 110 3.86 13.39 -24.95
N GLY A 111 3.40 14.57 -25.36
CA GLY A 111 2.46 14.72 -26.48
C GLY A 111 3.08 14.33 -27.83
N LEU A 112 4.26 13.69 -27.79
CA LEU A 112 4.95 13.12 -28.92
C LEU A 112 4.24 11.82 -29.30
N ARG A 113 3.88 11.68 -30.56
CA ARG A 113 3.33 10.44 -31.11
C ARG A 113 4.40 9.36 -30.97
N ARG A 114 4.19 8.39 -30.06
CA ARG A 114 5.14 7.30 -29.80
C ARG A 114 4.79 6.08 -30.64
N GLY A 115 5.74 5.63 -31.45
CA GLY A 115 5.65 4.38 -32.20
C GLY A 115 6.36 3.25 -31.47
N TRP A 116 5.88 2.02 -31.63
CA TRP A 116 6.52 0.82 -31.10
C TRP A 116 6.84 -0.15 -32.23
N LEU A 117 8.09 -0.60 -32.31
CA LEU A 117 8.48 -1.71 -33.17
C LEU A 117 8.95 -2.88 -32.32
N PHE A 118 8.12 -3.91 -32.26
CA PHE A 118 8.47 -5.19 -31.66
C PHE A 118 8.72 -6.21 -32.77
N GLY A 119 9.96 -6.70 -32.87
CA GLY A 119 10.35 -7.59 -33.96
C GLY A 119 10.46 -6.90 -35.32
N ARG A 120 10.48 -7.68 -36.40
CA ARG A 120 10.93 -7.22 -37.72
C ARG A 120 9.82 -6.71 -38.64
N ALA A 121 8.56 -6.97 -38.32
CA ALA A 121 7.43 -6.65 -39.17
C ALA A 121 6.48 -5.66 -38.48
N ASP A 122 6.04 -4.66 -39.23
CA ASP A 122 5.01 -3.70 -38.84
C ASP A 122 4.27 -3.25 -40.13
N PRO A 123 2.97 -2.88 -40.07
CA PRO A 123 2.28 -2.28 -41.20
C PRO A 123 2.99 -1.03 -41.76
N ASN A 124 3.74 -0.32 -40.92
CA ASN A 124 4.49 0.86 -41.29
C ASN A 124 5.88 0.50 -41.84
N THR A 125 6.01 0.54 -43.17
CA THR A 125 7.26 0.20 -43.86
C THR A 125 8.41 1.19 -43.53
N ASP A 126 8.13 2.49 -43.37
CA ASP A 126 9.16 3.49 -43.04
C ASP A 126 9.78 3.22 -41.67
N LEU A 127 8.96 2.81 -40.71
CA LEU A 127 9.38 2.47 -39.36
C LEU A 127 10.27 1.21 -39.36
N VAL A 128 9.92 0.20 -40.16
CA VAL A 128 10.75 -1.00 -40.36
C VAL A 128 12.10 -0.64 -41.00
N GLN A 129 12.09 0.14 -42.08
CA GLN A 129 13.32 0.57 -42.77
C GLN A 129 14.25 1.35 -41.86
N TYR A 130 13.72 2.26 -41.03
CA TYR A 130 14.54 3.00 -40.07
C TYR A 130 15.19 2.06 -39.03
N ALA A 131 14.42 1.11 -38.49
CA ALA A 131 14.95 0.14 -37.54
C ALA A 131 15.99 -0.82 -38.15
N GLU A 132 15.82 -1.19 -39.43
CA GLU A 132 16.81 -1.97 -40.17
C GLU A 132 18.09 -1.17 -40.40
N ALA A 133 17.98 0.12 -40.77
CA ALA A 133 19.15 0.99 -40.93
C ALA A 133 19.92 1.14 -39.61
N MET A 134 19.22 1.32 -38.49
CA MET A 134 19.82 1.31 -37.15
C MET A 134 20.52 -0.01 -36.84
N SER A 135 19.86 -1.15 -37.11
CA SER A 135 20.43 -2.48 -36.84
C SER A 135 21.69 -2.72 -37.66
N LYS A 136 21.66 -2.38 -38.96
CA LYS A 136 22.80 -2.46 -39.87
C LYS A 136 23.96 -1.56 -39.43
N LYS A 137 23.67 -0.42 -38.80
CA LYS A 137 24.71 0.47 -38.24
C LYS A 137 25.50 -0.22 -37.12
N PHE A 138 24.86 -1.04 -36.29
CA PHE A 138 25.59 -1.81 -35.26
C PHE A 138 26.36 -2.98 -35.86
N GLU A 139 25.79 -3.65 -36.85
CA GLU A 139 26.42 -4.79 -37.54
C GLU A 139 27.68 -4.37 -38.32
N LEU A 140 27.68 -3.18 -38.95
CA LEU A 140 28.79 -2.72 -39.79
C LEU A 140 29.95 -2.07 -39.03
N ASN A 141 29.71 -1.42 -37.90
CA ASN A 141 30.71 -0.51 -37.31
C ASN A 141 31.70 -1.14 -36.31
N MET A 142 31.94 -2.46 -36.37
CA MET A 142 32.89 -3.17 -35.50
C MET A 142 32.66 -2.95 -33.99
N ALA A 143 31.44 -2.60 -33.58
CA ALA A 143 31.02 -2.45 -32.19
C ALA A 143 31.37 -3.66 -31.31
N PHE A 144 31.55 -4.83 -31.95
CA PHE A 144 31.98 -6.07 -31.33
C PHE A 144 33.30 -5.96 -30.56
N ASP A 145 34.28 -5.17 -31.00
CA ASP A 145 35.57 -5.07 -30.29
C ASP A 145 35.40 -4.52 -28.87
N MET A 146 34.43 -3.63 -28.66
CA MET A 146 34.12 -3.10 -27.32
C MET A 146 33.49 -4.13 -26.39
N VAL A 147 32.85 -5.17 -26.94
CA VAL A 147 32.09 -6.18 -26.18
C VAL A 147 32.83 -7.54 -26.14
N ARG A 148 33.82 -7.76 -27.02
CA ARG A 148 34.55 -9.02 -27.18
C ARG A 148 35.22 -9.52 -25.90
N GLY A 149 35.72 -8.60 -25.08
CA GLY A 149 36.35 -8.94 -23.80
C GLY A 149 35.37 -9.50 -22.76
N VAL A 150 34.12 -9.01 -22.78
CA VAL A 150 33.10 -9.31 -21.76
C VAL A 150 32.16 -10.45 -22.18
N VAL A 151 31.94 -10.64 -23.48
CA VAL A 151 31.08 -11.69 -24.08
C VAL A 151 31.63 -13.11 -23.90
N LYS A 152 32.91 -13.26 -23.52
CA LYS A 152 33.51 -14.57 -23.20
C LYS A 152 32.81 -15.27 -22.04
N GLN A 153 32.17 -14.51 -21.16
CA GLN A 153 31.40 -15.06 -20.04
C GLN A 153 30.09 -15.66 -20.55
N ARG A 154 29.60 -16.69 -19.84
CA ARG A 154 28.28 -17.25 -20.15
C ARG A 154 27.21 -16.17 -19.93
N HIS A 155 26.48 -15.85 -20.98
CA HIS A 155 25.43 -14.84 -20.97
C HIS A 155 24.20 -15.33 -21.73
N ILE A 156 23.07 -14.68 -21.47
CA ILE A 156 21.83 -14.86 -22.22
C ILE A 156 21.75 -13.72 -23.25
N PRO A 157 21.21 -13.93 -24.46
CA PRO A 157 20.97 -12.85 -25.41
C PRO A 157 20.06 -11.76 -24.80
N PRO A 158 20.55 -10.53 -24.54
CA PRO A 158 19.73 -9.50 -23.92
C PRO A 158 18.70 -8.95 -24.92
N MET A 159 17.52 -8.64 -24.41
CA MET A 159 16.47 -7.98 -25.17
C MET A 159 16.41 -6.51 -24.75
N VAL A 160 16.69 -5.62 -25.69
CA VAL A 160 16.87 -4.20 -25.42
C VAL A 160 15.88 -3.40 -26.26
N THR A 161 15.24 -2.41 -25.62
CA THR A 161 14.39 -1.41 -26.24
C THR A 161 15.10 -0.07 -26.25
N VAL A 162 15.31 0.50 -27.44
CA VAL A 162 15.92 1.81 -27.61
C VAL A 162 14.85 2.78 -28.10
N ALA A 163 14.60 3.84 -27.32
CA ALA A 163 13.74 4.95 -27.70
C ALA A 163 14.57 6.02 -28.40
N ILE A 164 14.19 6.35 -29.64
CA ILE A 164 14.88 7.31 -30.50
C ILE A 164 13.90 8.42 -30.87
N ARG A 165 14.35 9.68 -30.85
CA ARG A 165 13.55 10.84 -31.23
C ARG A 165 13.64 11.14 -32.73
N ALA A 166 12.74 11.98 -33.22
CA ALA A 166 12.70 12.38 -34.63
C ALA A 166 13.99 13.04 -35.15
N ASP A 167 14.81 13.63 -34.28
CA ASP A 167 16.13 14.17 -34.62
C ASP A 167 17.25 13.12 -34.67
N GLY A 168 16.94 11.85 -34.33
CA GLY A 168 17.87 10.74 -34.26
C GLY A 168 18.60 10.61 -32.93
N SER A 169 18.31 11.46 -31.93
CA SER A 169 18.86 11.36 -30.59
C SER A 169 18.23 10.20 -29.81
N VAL A 170 19.00 9.58 -28.91
CA VAL A 170 18.49 8.51 -28.05
C VAL A 170 17.81 9.14 -26.84
N GLU A 171 16.53 8.87 -26.65
CA GLU A 171 15.77 9.30 -25.48
C GLU A 171 16.02 8.39 -24.27
N LYS A 172 15.95 7.07 -24.47
CA LYS A 172 16.04 6.08 -23.38
C LYS A 172 16.47 4.72 -23.90
N VAL A 173 17.25 3.99 -23.09
CA VAL A 173 17.58 2.58 -23.31
C VAL A 173 17.02 1.76 -22.15
N THR A 174 16.22 0.74 -22.45
CA THR A 174 15.58 -0.14 -21.46
C THR A 174 15.90 -1.60 -21.77
N PHE A 175 16.30 -2.37 -20.75
CA PHE A 175 16.53 -3.81 -20.88
C PHE A 175 15.26 -4.55 -20.46
N VAL A 176 14.63 -5.25 -21.40
CA VAL A 176 13.49 -6.14 -21.14
C VAL A 176 14.01 -7.47 -20.57
N VAL A 177 15.11 -7.96 -21.13
CA VAL A 177 15.88 -9.09 -20.60
C VAL A 177 17.33 -8.65 -20.55
N SER A 178 17.94 -8.69 -19.36
CA SER A 178 19.37 -8.43 -19.17
C SER A 178 20.20 -9.62 -19.65
N SER A 179 21.47 -9.38 -19.99
CA SER A 179 22.40 -10.45 -20.37
C SER A 179 22.80 -11.37 -19.21
N GLY A 180 22.53 -10.93 -17.97
CA GLY A 180 23.01 -11.57 -16.74
C GLY A 180 24.43 -11.18 -16.36
N VAL A 181 25.13 -10.40 -17.19
CA VAL A 181 26.48 -9.90 -16.93
C VAL A 181 26.47 -8.37 -17.00
N PRO A 182 26.60 -7.66 -15.87
CA PRO A 182 26.50 -6.20 -15.85
C PRO A 182 27.47 -5.49 -16.81
N ALA A 183 28.67 -6.05 -17.00
CA ALA A 183 29.67 -5.52 -17.93
C ALA A 183 29.22 -5.60 -19.41
N ILE A 184 28.41 -6.60 -19.78
CA ILE A 184 27.84 -6.69 -21.14
C ILE A 184 26.73 -5.64 -21.30
N ASP A 185 25.87 -5.49 -20.29
CA ASP A 185 24.79 -4.49 -20.34
C ASP A 185 25.32 -3.06 -20.42
N GLU A 186 26.40 -2.76 -19.67
CA GLU A 186 27.09 -1.46 -19.75
C GLU A 186 27.75 -1.26 -21.11
N ALA A 187 28.40 -2.29 -21.66
CA ALA A 187 28.98 -2.24 -23.00
C ALA A 187 27.91 -1.97 -24.07
N ILE A 188 26.72 -2.57 -23.97
CA ILE A 188 25.60 -2.29 -24.88
C ILE A 188 25.17 -0.83 -24.78
N ARG A 189 25.02 -0.27 -23.57
CA ARG A 189 24.68 1.15 -23.40
C ARG A 189 25.75 2.05 -24.01
N LYS A 190 27.02 1.72 -23.81
CA LYS A 190 28.16 2.45 -24.38
C LYS A 190 28.14 2.40 -25.91
N VAL A 191 27.95 1.23 -26.50
CA VAL A 191 27.80 1.05 -27.95
C VAL A 191 26.65 1.90 -28.49
N ILE A 192 25.48 1.87 -27.85
CA ILE A 192 24.33 2.68 -28.27
C ILE A 192 24.64 4.18 -28.19
N ALA A 193 25.33 4.63 -27.16
CA ALA A 193 25.72 6.03 -27.02
C ALA A 193 26.79 6.44 -28.05
N THR A 194 27.78 5.59 -28.31
CA THR A 194 28.88 5.86 -29.26
C THR A 194 28.37 6.05 -30.69
N TYR A 195 27.36 5.28 -31.11
CA TYR A 195 26.80 5.39 -32.46
C TYR A 195 25.58 6.29 -32.57
N ALA A 196 25.18 6.96 -31.50
CA ALA A 196 24.20 8.03 -31.56
C ALA A 196 24.83 9.30 -32.18
N PRO A 197 24.06 10.10 -32.95
CA PRO A 197 22.67 9.90 -33.33
C PRO A 197 22.48 8.89 -34.50
N TYR A 198 21.28 8.31 -34.61
CA TYR A 198 20.94 7.29 -35.63
C TYR A 198 20.37 7.88 -36.93
N GLY A 199 20.58 9.17 -37.16
CA GLY A 199 19.99 9.92 -38.27
C GLY A 199 18.56 10.35 -37.94
N ALA A 200 18.16 11.52 -38.43
CA ALA A 200 16.81 12.04 -38.27
C ALA A 200 15.79 11.15 -38.99
N PHE A 201 14.55 11.15 -38.51
CA PHE A 201 13.47 10.39 -39.13
C PHE A 201 13.18 10.93 -40.54
N PRO A 202 12.94 10.05 -41.52
CA PRO A 202 12.41 10.45 -42.82
C PRO A 202 11.13 11.30 -42.63
N PRO A 203 10.84 12.29 -43.49
CA PRO A 203 9.70 13.18 -43.31
C PRO A 203 8.35 12.46 -43.15
N VAL A 204 8.18 11.31 -43.79
CA VAL A 204 6.97 10.48 -43.68
C VAL A 204 6.82 9.88 -42.28
N LEU A 205 7.93 9.41 -41.70
CA LEU A 205 7.97 8.85 -40.34
C LEU A 205 7.85 9.96 -39.28
N ALA A 206 8.55 11.08 -39.46
CA ALA A 206 8.52 12.23 -38.54
C ALA A 206 7.13 12.88 -38.41
N ARG A 207 6.28 12.76 -39.44
CA ARG A 207 4.87 13.20 -39.37
C ARG A 207 4.00 12.31 -38.50
N GLN A 208 4.38 11.04 -38.37
CA GLN A 208 3.59 10.01 -37.68
C GLN A 208 4.08 9.80 -36.26
N TYR A 209 5.39 9.87 -36.03
CA TYR A 209 6.01 9.65 -34.74
C TYR A 209 7.08 10.69 -34.46
N ASP A 210 7.09 11.15 -33.23
CA ASP A 210 8.15 12.03 -32.73
C ASP A 210 9.16 11.23 -31.89
N VAL A 211 8.76 10.06 -31.37
CA VAL A 211 9.64 9.06 -30.74
C VAL A 211 9.25 7.66 -31.23
N ILE A 212 10.21 6.81 -31.55
CA ILE A 212 9.98 5.39 -31.79
C ILE A 212 10.76 4.56 -30.80
N GLU A 213 10.19 3.47 -30.33
CA GLU A 213 10.89 2.49 -29.50
C GLU A 213 11.10 1.20 -30.29
N ILE A 214 12.37 0.84 -30.49
CA ILE A 214 12.76 -0.33 -31.25
C ILE A 214 13.24 -1.39 -30.27
N ARG A 215 12.55 -2.53 -30.22
CA ARG A 215 12.92 -3.68 -29.39
C ARG A 215 13.60 -4.76 -30.24
N ARG A 216 14.82 -5.12 -29.86
CA ARG A 216 15.64 -6.15 -30.53
C ARG A 216 16.32 -7.07 -29.54
N THR A 217 16.51 -8.31 -29.96
CA THR A 217 17.37 -9.27 -29.26
C THR A 217 18.80 -9.09 -29.76
N TRP A 218 19.72 -8.88 -28.84
CA TRP A 218 21.14 -8.70 -29.15
C TRP A 218 21.83 -10.06 -29.08
N ILE A 219 22.43 -10.48 -30.19
CA ILE A 219 23.18 -11.72 -30.28
C ILE A 219 24.65 -11.37 -30.46
N PHE A 220 25.48 -11.95 -29.62
CA PHE A 220 26.92 -11.80 -29.68
C PHE A 220 27.53 -13.12 -30.15
N ASP A 221 28.10 -13.13 -31.35
CA ASP A 221 28.85 -14.26 -31.89
C ASP A 221 30.27 -13.84 -32.31
N THR A 222 30.58 -13.90 -33.59
CA THR A 222 31.71 -13.21 -34.24
C THR A 222 31.46 -11.71 -34.43
N ALA A 223 30.20 -11.28 -34.42
CA ALA A 223 29.75 -9.90 -34.55
C ALA A 223 28.55 -9.65 -33.63
N ILE A 224 28.12 -8.39 -33.55
CA ILE A 224 26.85 -8.02 -32.92
C ILE A 224 25.77 -8.15 -33.99
N ARG A 225 24.71 -8.94 -33.73
CA ARG A 225 23.53 -9.05 -34.60
C ARG A 225 22.27 -8.69 -33.82
N LEU A 226 21.36 -7.95 -34.46
CA LEU A 226 20.09 -7.56 -33.86
C LEU A 226 18.95 -8.36 -34.53
N GLN A 227 18.25 -9.17 -33.75
CA GLN A 227 17.10 -9.97 -34.19
C GLN A 227 15.76 -9.39 -33.76
#